data_AF-A0AAE3LTK9-F1
#
_entry.id   AF-A0AAE3LTK9-F1
#
_cell.length_a   1.000
_cell.length_b   1.000
_cell.length_c   1.000
_cell.angle_alpha   90.00
_cell.angle_beta   90.00
_cell.angle_gamma   90.00
#
_symmetry.space_group_name_H-M   'P 1'
#
loop_
_entity.id
_entity.type
_entity.pdbx_description
1 polymer ?
#
loop_
_entity_poly.entity_id
_entity_poly.type
_entity_poly.pdbx_seq_one_letter_code
_entity_poly.pdbx_strand_id
1 'polypeptide(L)'
;MVRRLISKKKLNTIHAKTAFVTASVVGGIVLFLVGFLWIGLPNPPKRLESTGVTFSVPYAEELGLNWREVLIAALDDLKIRTFRIPAYWSRTEPQKNQFTWLELDYQMDEIGARGGKVVLGVGAKLPRWPECWIPDWASQHGKDAEREARLNYIRAVVERYRNHYALSSWQVENEALFQFGICPEPDRNLLKEEIALVRSLDISHPIATTDSGELSLWVSAGSLVDRLGISTYRVVRTFWGATWDYTFIPTYWYARRAALIRPWVKDVYVSEFQMEPWVDSSIQQTPIAEQTAFFSPERMERHFAFAERMGFKDVSFWGIEWWWWMKVKQGDDRFWEIAKAFFTRHGPVSP
;
A
#
# COMPACT_ATOMS: atom_id res chain seq x y z
N MET A 1 54.74 -31.06 -22.14
CA MET A 1 54.50 -29.77 -21.45
C MET A 1 53.81 -28.73 -22.34
N VAL A 2 54.26 -28.51 -23.58
CA VAL A 2 53.75 -27.49 -24.52
C VAL A 2 52.27 -27.68 -24.94
N ARG A 3 51.80 -28.90 -25.25
CA ARG A 3 50.38 -29.17 -25.58
C ARG A 3 49.41 -28.79 -24.45
N ARG A 4 49.79 -29.00 -23.18
CA ARG A 4 48.98 -28.64 -22.00
C ARG A 4 48.87 -27.12 -21.81
N LEU A 5 49.93 -26.38 -22.11
CA LEU A 5 49.96 -24.90 -22.04
C LEU A 5 49.13 -24.26 -23.16
N ILE A 6 49.21 -24.78 -24.39
CA ILE A 6 48.40 -24.33 -25.52
C ILE A 6 46.91 -24.62 -25.28
N SER A 7 46.59 -25.79 -24.69
CA SER A 7 45.22 -26.15 -24.28
C SER A 7 44.67 -25.19 -23.22
N LYS A 8 45.44 -24.84 -22.19
CA LYS A 8 45.01 -23.87 -21.16
C LYS A 8 44.81 -22.46 -21.71
N LYS A 9 45.70 -22.00 -22.61
CA LYS A 9 45.58 -20.66 -23.22
C LYS A 9 44.35 -20.56 -24.12
N LYS A 10 44.08 -21.58 -24.96
CA LYS A 10 42.83 -21.66 -25.76
C LYS A 10 41.59 -21.70 -24.88
N LEU A 11 41.61 -22.49 -23.80
CA LEU A 11 40.50 -22.60 -22.87
C LEU A 11 40.22 -21.24 -22.18
N ASN A 12 41.25 -20.55 -21.72
CA ASN A 12 41.12 -19.21 -21.11
C ASN A 12 40.59 -18.16 -22.09
N THR A 13 41.01 -18.20 -23.36
CA THR A 13 40.47 -17.30 -24.40
C THR A 13 39.00 -17.58 -24.70
N ILE A 14 38.57 -18.85 -24.70
CA ILE A 14 37.15 -19.21 -24.84
C ILE A 14 36.37 -18.69 -23.63
N HIS A 15 36.83 -18.92 -22.40
CA HIS A 15 36.17 -18.40 -21.19
C HIS A 15 36.08 -16.87 -21.18
N ALA A 16 37.13 -16.16 -21.60
CA ALA A 16 37.12 -14.71 -21.71
C ALA A 16 36.15 -14.19 -22.78
N LYS A 17 36.07 -14.85 -23.94
CA LYS A 17 35.10 -14.52 -24.99
C LYS A 17 33.67 -14.78 -24.53
N THR A 18 33.41 -15.93 -23.91
CA THR A 18 32.10 -16.26 -23.35
C THR A 18 31.70 -15.28 -22.26
N ALA A 19 32.61 -14.93 -21.34
CA ALA A 19 32.36 -13.93 -20.30
C ALA A 19 32.05 -12.55 -20.89
N PHE A 20 32.80 -12.13 -21.93
CA PHE A 20 32.53 -10.87 -22.64
C PHE A 20 31.16 -10.87 -23.32
N VAL A 21 30.81 -11.93 -24.05
CA VAL A 21 29.49 -12.05 -24.69
C VAL A 21 28.37 -12.03 -23.66
N THR A 22 28.49 -12.79 -22.57
CA THR A 22 27.51 -12.78 -21.47
C THR A 22 27.36 -11.39 -20.88
N ALA A 23 28.47 -10.69 -20.60
CA ALA A 23 28.44 -9.33 -20.07
C ALA A 23 27.77 -8.35 -21.05
N SER A 24 28.04 -8.44 -22.36
CA SER A 24 27.40 -7.62 -23.38
C SER A 24 25.90 -7.90 -23.48
N VAL A 25 25.48 -9.16 -23.42
CA VAL A 25 24.05 -9.54 -23.45
C VAL A 25 23.33 -9.02 -22.21
N VAL A 26 23.89 -9.24 -21.02
CA VAL A 26 23.33 -8.73 -19.76
C VAL A 26 23.26 -7.20 -19.79
N GLY A 27 24.34 -6.53 -20.23
CA GLY A 27 24.36 -5.08 -20.39
C GLY A 27 23.28 -4.57 -21.35
N GLY A 28 23.09 -5.26 -22.49
CA GLY A 28 22.04 -4.94 -23.45
C GLY A 28 20.63 -5.08 -22.86
N ILE A 29 20.37 -6.15 -22.10
CA ILE A 29 19.09 -6.37 -21.41
C ILE A 29 18.84 -5.26 -20.38
N VAL A 30 19.83 -4.93 -19.57
CA VAL A 30 19.71 -3.86 -18.56
C VAL A 30 19.40 -2.52 -19.22
N LEU A 31 20.13 -2.16 -20.29
CA LEU A 31 19.87 -0.92 -21.05
C LEU A 31 18.47 -0.90 -21.66
N PHE A 32 18.00 -2.04 -22.19
CA PHE A 32 16.64 -2.16 -22.70
C PHE A 32 15.60 -1.96 -21.59
N LEU A 33 15.77 -2.58 -20.42
CA LEU A 33 14.85 -2.43 -19.30
C LEU A 33 14.83 -1.00 -18.77
N VAL A 34 15.98 -0.35 -18.64
CA VAL A 34 16.08 1.07 -18.26
C VAL A 34 15.40 1.94 -19.31
N GLY A 35 15.70 1.74 -20.59
CA GLY A 35 15.04 2.46 -21.69
C GLY A 35 13.52 2.27 -21.66
N PHE A 36 13.05 1.04 -21.46
CA PHE A 36 11.64 0.72 -21.35
C PHE A 36 10.99 1.38 -20.13
N LEU A 37 11.66 1.51 -18.99
CA LEU A 37 11.06 2.15 -17.82
C LEU A 37 11.07 3.68 -17.86
N TRP A 38 12.06 4.29 -18.53
CA TRP A 38 12.34 5.73 -18.41
C TRP A 38 12.14 6.55 -19.69
N ILE A 39 12.02 5.92 -20.86
CA ILE A 39 11.86 6.61 -22.15
C ILE A 39 10.44 6.42 -22.67
N GLY A 40 9.71 7.51 -22.84
CA GLY A 40 8.34 7.48 -23.35
C GLY A 40 7.57 8.75 -23.06
N LEU A 41 6.39 8.84 -23.66
CA LEU A 41 5.45 9.93 -23.42
C LEU A 41 4.50 9.57 -22.27
N PRO A 42 4.07 10.55 -21.46
CA PRO A 42 3.04 10.35 -20.44
C PRO A 42 1.77 9.74 -21.05
N ASN A 43 1.13 8.83 -20.33
CA ASN A 43 -0.20 8.37 -20.73
C ASN A 43 -1.18 9.56 -20.77
N PRO A 44 -2.17 9.54 -21.67
CA PRO A 44 -3.30 10.46 -21.56
C PRO A 44 -3.99 10.24 -20.20
N PRO A 45 -4.56 11.30 -19.60
CA PRO A 45 -5.30 11.13 -18.36
C PRO A 45 -6.49 10.21 -18.62
N LYS A 46 -6.70 9.24 -17.72
CA LYS A 46 -7.81 8.29 -17.79
C LYS A 46 -8.69 8.44 -16.57
N ARG A 47 -9.98 8.21 -16.79
CA ARG A 47 -10.92 7.99 -15.70
C ARG A 47 -10.56 6.68 -15.01
N LEU A 48 -10.16 6.77 -13.74
CA LEU A 48 -9.91 5.60 -12.90
C LEU A 48 -11.22 4.81 -12.70
N GLU A 49 -11.12 3.47 -12.73
CA GLU A 49 -12.28 2.58 -12.61
C GLU A 49 -12.71 2.43 -11.14
N SER A 50 -11.73 2.41 -10.22
CA SER A 50 -11.96 2.43 -8.78
C SER A 50 -11.04 3.44 -8.10
N THR A 51 -11.65 4.43 -7.44
CA THR A 51 -10.94 5.41 -6.60
C THR A 51 -11.38 5.24 -5.16
N GLY A 52 -10.46 4.86 -4.30
CA GLY A 52 -10.73 4.65 -2.89
C GLY A 52 -9.83 5.47 -1.97
N VAL A 53 -10.01 5.27 -0.68
CA VAL A 53 -9.11 5.79 0.35
C VAL A 53 -8.75 4.69 1.33
N THR A 54 -7.58 4.79 1.93
CA THR A 54 -7.31 4.05 3.16
C THR A 54 -7.80 4.89 4.33
N PHE A 55 -8.52 4.27 5.26
CA PHE A 55 -9.07 4.96 6.42
C PHE A 55 -8.59 4.32 7.72
N SER A 56 -8.01 5.13 8.59
CA SER A 56 -7.32 4.77 9.83
C SER A 56 -7.97 5.48 11.01
N VAL A 57 -8.70 4.72 11.82
CA VAL A 57 -9.27 5.21 13.08
C VAL A 57 -8.21 5.79 14.02
N PRO A 58 -7.07 5.10 14.27
CA PRO A 58 -6.01 5.63 15.12
C PRO A 58 -5.46 6.97 14.64
N TYR A 59 -5.37 7.17 13.32
CA TYR A 59 -4.86 8.43 12.80
C TYR A 59 -5.84 9.59 12.97
N ALA A 60 -7.14 9.35 12.73
CA ALA A 60 -8.17 10.34 13.03
C ALA A 60 -8.17 10.73 14.53
N GLU A 61 -8.03 9.74 15.42
CA GLU A 61 -7.93 9.96 16.86
C GLU A 61 -6.64 10.71 17.24
N GLU A 62 -5.49 10.34 16.66
CA GLU A 62 -4.21 11.05 16.82
C GLU A 62 -4.40 12.52 16.48
N LEU A 63 -5.08 12.84 15.38
CA LEU A 63 -5.38 14.21 14.95
C LEU A 63 -6.41 14.94 15.82
N GLY A 64 -6.99 14.28 16.84
CA GLY A 64 -8.01 14.85 17.72
C GLY A 64 -9.37 15.02 17.03
N LEU A 65 -9.67 14.14 16.07
CA LEU A 65 -10.92 14.09 15.34
C LEU A 65 -11.86 13.01 15.89
N ASN A 66 -13.16 13.20 15.68
CA ASN A 66 -14.12 12.12 15.79
C ASN A 66 -14.07 11.29 14.50
N TRP A 67 -13.45 10.11 14.54
CA TRP A 67 -13.26 9.27 13.36
C TRP A 67 -14.59 8.89 12.67
N ARG A 68 -15.70 8.80 13.41
CA ARG A 68 -17.01 8.52 12.80
C ARG A 68 -17.47 9.67 11.92
N GLU A 69 -17.27 10.92 12.36
CA GLU A 69 -17.58 12.10 11.54
C GLU A 69 -16.71 12.14 10.27
N VAL A 70 -15.42 11.79 10.36
CA VAL A 70 -14.53 11.69 9.20
C VAL A 70 -15.05 10.66 8.20
N LEU A 71 -15.38 9.46 8.67
CA LEU A 71 -15.89 8.38 7.83
C LEU A 71 -17.21 8.78 7.16
N ILE A 72 -18.14 9.36 7.91
CA ILE A 72 -19.43 9.82 7.38
C ILE A 72 -19.22 10.95 6.37
N ALA A 73 -18.33 11.91 6.62
CA ALA A 73 -18.01 12.97 5.67
C ALA A 73 -17.37 12.41 4.39
N ALA A 74 -16.48 11.42 4.49
CA ALA A 74 -15.90 10.72 3.34
C ALA A 74 -16.97 10.04 2.48
N LEU A 75 -17.92 9.37 3.13
CA LEU A 75 -19.00 8.63 2.49
C LEU A 75 -20.07 9.56 1.88
N ASP A 76 -20.45 10.63 2.59
CA ASP A 76 -21.61 11.44 2.27
C ASP A 76 -21.27 12.74 1.55
N ASP A 77 -20.13 13.37 1.83
CA ASP A 77 -19.72 14.61 1.15
C ASP A 77 -18.80 14.33 -0.05
N LEU A 78 -17.76 13.50 0.15
CA LEU A 78 -16.85 13.11 -0.94
C LEU A 78 -17.41 12.00 -1.83
N LYS A 79 -18.49 11.33 -1.41
CA LYS A 79 -19.13 10.21 -2.12
C LYS A 79 -18.16 9.05 -2.43
N ILE A 80 -17.16 8.83 -1.57
CA ILE A 80 -16.22 7.71 -1.73
C ILE A 80 -16.95 6.38 -1.51
N ARG A 81 -16.67 5.38 -2.34
CA ARG A 81 -17.30 4.06 -2.27
C ARG A 81 -16.33 2.89 -2.15
N THR A 82 -15.03 3.14 -2.24
CA THR A 82 -14.02 2.10 -2.03
C THR A 82 -13.15 2.50 -0.84
N PHE A 83 -13.05 1.62 0.13
CA PHE A 83 -12.24 1.84 1.33
C PHE A 83 -11.28 0.68 1.56
N ARG A 84 -10.06 1.00 1.95
CA ARG A 84 -9.13 0.05 2.56
C ARG A 84 -9.20 0.27 4.07
N ILE A 85 -9.67 -0.73 4.79
CA ILE A 85 -9.88 -0.67 6.25
C ILE A 85 -8.92 -1.64 6.92
N PRO A 86 -7.99 -1.18 7.75
CA PRO A 86 -7.15 -2.07 8.55
C PRO A 86 -7.88 -2.55 9.80
N ALA A 87 -8.01 -3.87 9.97
CA ALA A 87 -8.40 -4.47 11.24
C ALA A 87 -7.18 -4.46 12.16
N TYR A 88 -7.00 -3.40 12.94
CA TYR A 88 -5.85 -3.26 13.83
C TYR A 88 -5.91 -4.31 14.96
N TRP A 89 -4.94 -5.23 15.01
CA TRP A 89 -4.98 -6.38 15.92
C TRP A 89 -5.08 -5.96 17.39
N SER A 90 -4.24 -5.04 17.86
CA SER A 90 -4.28 -4.56 19.24
C SER A 90 -5.55 -3.81 19.63
N ARG A 91 -6.33 -3.31 18.66
CA ARG A 91 -7.64 -2.70 18.91
C ARG A 91 -8.78 -3.71 18.83
N THR A 92 -8.64 -4.71 17.97
CA THR A 92 -9.67 -5.74 17.74
C THR A 92 -9.61 -6.83 18.81
N GLU A 93 -8.43 -7.15 19.32
CA GLU A 93 -8.19 -8.13 20.39
C GLU A 93 -7.24 -7.54 21.45
N PRO A 94 -7.69 -6.53 22.22
CA PRO A 94 -6.84 -5.84 23.20
C PRO A 94 -6.38 -6.74 24.35
N GLN A 95 -7.11 -7.81 24.65
CA GLN A 95 -6.73 -8.86 25.59
C GLN A 95 -6.94 -10.23 24.94
N LYS A 96 -6.10 -11.21 25.30
CA LYS A 96 -6.13 -12.57 24.72
C LYS A 96 -7.55 -13.15 24.72
N ASN A 97 -8.04 -13.52 23.54
CA ASN A 97 -9.38 -14.06 23.29
C ASN A 97 -10.55 -13.13 23.68
N GLN A 98 -10.31 -11.84 23.90
CA GLN A 98 -11.35 -10.86 24.18
C GLN A 98 -11.43 -9.88 23.00
N PHE A 99 -12.29 -10.23 22.05
CA PHE A 99 -12.49 -9.43 20.86
C PHE A 99 -13.49 -8.29 21.09
N THR A 100 -13.21 -7.14 20.50
CA THR A 100 -14.17 -6.05 20.30
C THR A 100 -14.34 -5.79 18.82
N TRP A 101 -15.59 -5.61 18.41
CA TRP A 101 -15.95 -5.42 17.01
C TRP A 101 -16.53 -4.03 16.74
N LEU A 102 -16.60 -3.17 17.76
CA LEU A 102 -17.29 -1.88 17.72
C LEU A 102 -16.83 -0.96 16.58
N GLU A 103 -15.53 -0.92 16.31
CA GLU A 103 -14.97 -0.10 15.23
C GLU A 103 -15.21 -0.73 13.86
N LEU A 104 -14.79 -1.99 13.70
CA LEU A 104 -14.85 -2.67 12.41
C LEU A 104 -16.30 -2.91 11.96
N ASP A 105 -17.22 -3.29 12.86
CA ASP A 105 -18.63 -3.44 12.52
C ASP A 105 -19.19 -2.12 12.01
N TYR A 106 -18.98 -1.02 12.75
CA TYR A 106 -19.45 0.30 12.35
C TYR A 106 -18.88 0.72 10.98
N GLN A 107 -17.58 0.51 10.75
CA GLN A 107 -16.97 0.83 9.46
C GLN A 107 -17.56 -0.01 8.32
N MET A 108 -17.66 -1.33 8.50
CA MET A 108 -18.19 -2.25 7.49
C MET A 108 -19.67 -1.95 7.17
N ASP A 109 -20.47 -1.72 8.21
CA ASP A 109 -21.90 -1.43 8.10
C ASP A 109 -22.16 -0.07 7.44
N GLU A 110 -21.50 1.01 7.88
CA GLU A 110 -21.73 2.35 7.32
C GLU A 110 -21.27 2.48 5.86
N ILE A 111 -20.15 1.83 5.51
CA ILE A 111 -19.65 1.74 4.14
C ILE A 111 -20.63 0.91 3.31
N GLY A 112 -21.05 -0.25 3.81
CA GLY A 112 -22.00 -1.14 3.15
C GLY A 112 -23.34 -0.46 2.89
N ALA A 113 -23.90 0.21 3.88
CA ALA A 113 -25.21 0.88 3.82
C ALA A 113 -25.29 1.93 2.70
N ARG A 114 -24.14 2.43 2.23
CA ARG A 114 -24.02 3.40 1.13
C ARG A 114 -23.56 2.78 -0.18
N GLY A 115 -23.61 1.45 -0.28
CA GLY A 115 -23.18 0.68 -1.46
C GLY A 115 -21.66 0.65 -1.65
N GLY A 116 -20.90 0.93 -0.58
CA GLY A 116 -19.45 0.90 -0.62
C GLY A 116 -18.86 -0.51 -0.53
N LYS A 117 -17.57 -0.60 -0.83
CA LYS A 117 -16.77 -1.81 -0.84
C LYS A 117 -15.50 -1.65 0.00
N VAL A 118 -15.13 -2.71 0.70
CA VAL A 118 -14.02 -2.74 1.66
C VAL A 118 -12.98 -3.77 1.27
N VAL A 119 -11.75 -3.30 1.10
CA VAL A 119 -10.54 -4.13 1.21
C VAL A 119 -10.18 -4.20 2.69
N LEU A 120 -10.43 -5.35 3.33
CA LEU A 120 -10.21 -5.53 4.76
C LEU A 120 -8.80 -6.09 5.01
N GLY A 121 -7.96 -5.27 5.64
CA GLY A 121 -6.59 -5.62 6.01
C GLY A 121 -6.53 -6.42 7.31
N VAL A 122 -5.88 -7.57 7.30
CA VAL A 122 -5.68 -8.45 8.46
C VAL A 122 -4.21 -8.83 8.59
N GLY A 123 -3.77 -9.12 9.81
CA GLY A 123 -2.36 -9.39 10.12
C GLY A 123 -1.84 -8.52 11.25
N ALA A 124 -0.55 -8.65 11.55
CA ALA A 124 0.13 -7.83 12.53
C ALA A 124 0.55 -6.48 11.97
N LYS A 125 1.13 -6.46 10.75
CA LYS A 125 1.58 -5.24 10.09
C LYS A 125 0.47 -4.66 9.23
N LEU A 126 0.03 -3.44 9.52
CA LEU A 126 -1.09 -2.74 8.90
C LEU A 126 -0.79 -1.24 8.77
N PRO A 127 -1.41 -0.53 7.80
CA PRO A 127 -1.10 0.87 7.52
C PRO A 127 -1.23 1.78 8.75
N ARG A 128 -0.39 2.82 8.82
CA ARG A 128 -0.21 3.77 9.93
C ARG A 128 0.73 3.26 11.00
N TRP A 129 1.59 4.17 11.47
CA TRP A 129 2.43 4.01 12.65
C TRP A 129 1.64 3.43 13.84
N PRO A 130 2.16 2.42 14.56
CA PRO A 130 3.54 1.91 14.54
C PRO A 130 3.84 0.89 13.42
N GLU A 131 2.96 0.75 12.43
CA GLU A 131 2.93 -0.29 11.40
C GLU A 131 2.55 -1.67 11.96
N CYS A 132 3.18 -2.16 13.03
CA CYS A 132 2.79 -3.41 13.65
C CYS A 132 1.88 -3.22 14.87
N TRP A 133 0.64 -3.68 14.74
CA TRP A 133 -0.42 -3.52 15.73
C TRP A 133 -0.54 -4.74 16.64
N ILE A 134 0.60 -5.29 17.09
CA ILE A 134 0.64 -6.48 17.95
C ILE A 134 0.23 -6.07 19.39
N PRO A 135 -0.80 -6.69 20.00
CA PRO A 135 -1.16 -6.36 21.38
C PRO A 135 -0.08 -6.79 22.38
N ASP A 136 0.01 -6.07 23.51
CA ASP A 136 1.02 -6.31 24.55
C ASP A 136 1.01 -7.76 25.06
N TRP A 137 -0.15 -8.39 25.16
CA TRP A 137 -0.25 -9.78 25.61
C TRP A 137 0.33 -10.77 24.60
N ALA A 138 0.36 -10.44 23.30
CA ALA A 138 0.90 -11.32 22.27
C ALA A 138 2.42 -11.15 22.13
N SER A 139 2.95 -9.94 22.35
CA SER A 139 4.38 -9.64 22.20
C SER A 139 5.27 -10.26 23.29
N GLN A 140 4.70 -10.66 24.43
CA GLN A 140 5.45 -11.11 25.62
C GLN A 140 5.81 -12.60 25.65
N HIS A 141 5.32 -13.42 24.71
CA HIS A 141 5.41 -14.89 24.80
C HIS A 141 6.32 -15.56 23.76
N GLY A 142 7.13 -14.78 23.05
CA GLY A 142 8.08 -15.29 22.04
C GLY A 142 7.43 -15.56 20.68
N LYS A 143 8.26 -15.83 19.67
CA LYS A 143 7.86 -15.86 18.25
C LYS A 143 6.77 -16.89 17.93
N ASP A 144 6.87 -18.11 18.47
CA ASP A 144 5.90 -19.17 18.17
C ASP A 144 4.52 -18.87 18.77
N ALA A 145 4.48 -18.36 20.01
CA ALA A 145 3.24 -17.96 20.65
C ALA A 145 2.59 -16.75 19.95
N GLU A 146 3.39 -15.77 19.52
CA GLU A 146 2.90 -14.63 18.73
C GLU A 146 2.33 -15.12 17.39
N ARG A 147 3.03 -16.02 16.69
CA ARG A 147 2.55 -16.63 15.44
C ARG A 147 1.20 -17.31 15.63
N GLU A 148 1.06 -18.17 16.64
CA GLU A 148 -0.22 -18.86 16.92
C GLU A 148 -1.34 -17.86 17.24
N ALA A 149 -1.05 -16.86 18.09
CA ALA A 149 -1.99 -15.80 18.44
C ALA A 149 -2.43 -15.02 17.20
N ARG A 150 -1.49 -14.68 16.31
CA ARG A 150 -1.75 -13.94 15.08
C ARG A 150 -2.63 -14.73 14.12
N LEU A 151 -2.36 -16.03 13.94
CA LEU A 151 -3.19 -16.89 13.11
C LEU A 151 -4.61 -17.02 13.68
N ASN A 152 -4.76 -17.10 15.01
CA ASN A 152 -6.08 -17.12 15.66
C ASN A 152 -6.83 -15.78 15.48
N TYR A 153 -6.13 -14.66 15.60
CA TYR A 153 -6.65 -13.34 15.32
C TYR A 153 -7.16 -13.21 13.87
N ILE A 154 -6.32 -13.54 12.89
CA ILE A 154 -6.67 -13.50 11.47
C ILE A 154 -7.91 -14.37 11.22
N ARG A 155 -7.95 -15.58 11.79
CA ARG A 155 -9.12 -16.47 11.69
C ARG A 155 -10.39 -15.81 12.20
N ALA A 156 -10.35 -15.20 13.39
CA ALA A 156 -11.51 -14.55 14.00
C ALA A 156 -12.06 -13.41 13.13
N VAL A 157 -11.18 -12.58 12.56
CA VAL A 157 -11.60 -11.49 11.65
C VAL A 157 -12.20 -12.04 10.36
N VAL A 158 -11.56 -13.06 9.75
CA VAL A 158 -12.05 -13.65 8.49
C VAL A 158 -13.39 -14.33 8.68
N GLU A 159 -13.54 -15.14 9.73
CA GLU A 159 -14.81 -15.83 10.02
C GLU A 159 -15.95 -14.85 10.29
N ARG A 160 -15.66 -13.70 10.91
CA ARG A 160 -16.65 -12.65 11.14
C ARG A 160 -17.10 -11.96 9.85
N TYR A 161 -16.17 -11.53 9.00
CA TYR A 161 -16.50 -10.61 7.90
C TYR A 161 -16.57 -11.24 6.50
N ARG A 162 -16.19 -12.52 6.31
CA ARG A 162 -16.22 -13.18 4.98
C ARG A 162 -17.58 -13.16 4.28
N ASN A 163 -18.67 -13.04 5.03
CA ASN A 163 -20.03 -12.96 4.49
C ASN A 163 -20.60 -11.54 4.49
N HIS A 164 -19.83 -10.54 4.92
CA HIS A 164 -20.29 -9.15 4.96
C HIS A 164 -20.37 -8.60 3.54
N TYR A 165 -21.53 -8.06 3.15
CA TYR A 165 -21.83 -7.64 1.78
C TYR A 165 -20.96 -6.46 1.27
N ALA A 166 -20.38 -5.68 2.19
CA ALA A 166 -19.39 -4.66 1.86
C ALA A 166 -17.99 -5.22 1.56
N LEU A 167 -17.65 -6.44 2.00
CA LEU A 167 -16.32 -7.01 1.73
C LEU A 167 -16.13 -7.20 0.22
N SER A 168 -14.99 -6.73 -0.31
CA SER A 168 -14.59 -6.96 -1.70
C SER A 168 -13.37 -7.86 -1.84
N SER A 169 -12.42 -7.75 -0.91
CA SER A 169 -11.21 -8.56 -0.90
C SER A 169 -10.51 -8.49 0.46
N TRP A 170 -9.66 -9.47 0.73
CA TRP A 170 -8.76 -9.47 1.87
C TRP A 170 -7.42 -8.85 1.48
N GLN A 171 -6.80 -8.12 2.40
CA GLN A 171 -5.37 -7.82 2.34
C GLN A 171 -4.69 -8.47 3.54
N VAL A 172 -3.74 -9.37 3.29
CA VAL A 172 -2.93 -9.99 4.34
C VAL A 172 -1.65 -9.19 4.49
N GLU A 173 -1.44 -8.66 5.70
CA GLU A 173 -0.31 -7.82 6.10
C GLU A 173 -0.17 -6.52 5.26
N ASN A 174 0.71 -5.62 5.68
CA ASN A 174 1.08 -4.40 4.96
C ASN A 174 2.59 -4.39 4.70
N GLU A 175 3.00 -4.46 3.43
CA GLU A 175 4.41 -4.49 3.04
C GLU A 175 5.22 -5.48 3.89
N ALA A 176 4.70 -6.70 4.03
CA ALA A 176 5.13 -7.69 5.03
C ALA A 176 6.62 -8.05 4.95
N LEU A 177 7.22 -7.90 3.76
CA LEU A 177 8.62 -8.24 3.48
C LEU A 177 9.55 -7.03 3.51
N PHE A 178 9.04 -5.85 3.87
CA PHE A 178 9.79 -4.61 3.97
C PHE A 178 10.02 -4.24 5.45
N GLN A 179 11.27 -4.00 5.83
CA GLN A 179 11.63 -3.69 7.22
C GLN A 179 11.38 -2.20 7.52
N PHE A 180 10.21 -1.89 8.09
CA PHE A 180 9.77 -0.54 8.41
C PHE A 180 8.75 -0.55 9.57
N GLY A 181 8.78 0.50 10.40
CA GLY A 181 7.97 0.63 11.61
C GLY A 181 8.56 -0.07 12.84
N ILE A 182 7.78 -0.18 13.91
CA ILE A 182 8.15 -0.93 15.12
C ILE A 182 7.63 -2.36 14.94
N CYS A 183 8.36 -3.16 14.17
CA CYS A 183 7.93 -4.47 13.71
C CYS A 183 8.97 -5.56 13.99
N PRO A 184 8.54 -6.81 14.20
CA PRO A 184 9.43 -7.98 14.11
C PRO A 184 10.08 -8.07 12.72
N GLU A 185 11.18 -8.82 12.65
CA GLU A 185 11.85 -9.09 11.37
C GLU A 185 10.90 -9.77 10.35
N PRO A 186 11.03 -9.48 9.04
CA PRO A 186 10.11 -9.98 8.04
C PRO A 186 10.22 -11.51 7.88
N ASP A 187 9.09 -12.20 7.90
CA ASP A 187 9.04 -13.66 7.74
C ASP A 187 8.13 -14.05 6.57
N ARG A 188 8.77 -14.44 5.45
CA ARG A 188 8.06 -14.86 4.24
C ARG A 188 7.32 -16.19 4.41
N ASN A 189 7.76 -17.07 5.29
CA ASN A 189 7.06 -18.34 5.52
C ASN A 189 5.80 -18.10 6.34
N LEU A 190 5.87 -17.25 7.36
CA LEU A 190 4.69 -16.83 8.11
C LEU A 190 3.67 -16.13 7.20
N LEU A 191 4.10 -15.21 6.32
CA LEU A 191 3.21 -14.58 5.33
C LEU A 191 2.47 -15.61 4.46
N LYS A 192 3.16 -16.68 4.03
CA LYS A 192 2.51 -17.75 3.25
C LYS A 192 1.46 -18.49 4.07
N GLU A 193 1.71 -18.73 5.34
CA GLU A 193 0.77 -19.39 6.23
C GLU A 193 -0.45 -18.54 6.50
N GLU A 194 -0.28 -17.23 6.73
CA GLU A 194 -1.37 -16.27 6.89
C GLU A 194 -2.24 -16.22 5.64
N ILE A 195 -1.64 -16.11 4.45
CA ILE A 195 -2.36 -16.15 3.17
C ILE A 195 -3.10 -17.48 2.97
N ALA A 196 -2.45 -18.61 3.27
CA ALA A 196 -3.06 -19.93 3.16
C ALA A 196 -4.24 -20.10 4.13
N LEU A 197 -4.13 -19.55 5.34
CA LEU A 197 -5.21 -19.54 6.32
C LEU A 197 -6.41 -18.76 5.79
N VAL A 198 -6.22 -17.51 5.35
CA VAL A 198 -7.32 -16.70 4.79
C VAL A 198 -7.97 -17.42 3.61
N ARG A 199 -7.17 -17.99 2.70
CA ARG A 199 -7.67 -18.76 1.56
C ARG A 199 -8.52 -19.96 1.96
N SER A 200 -8.13 -20.66 3.02
CA SER A 200 -8.86 -21.83 3.51
C SER A 200 -10.21 -21.47 4.14
N LEU A 201 -10.33 -20.24 4.68
CA LEU A 201 -11.53 -19.75 5.36
C LEU A 201 -12.50 -19.05 4.41
N ASP A 202 -11.99 -18.47 3.32
CA ASP A 202 -12.75 -17.73 2.31
C ASP A 202 -12.12 -17.87 0.92
N ILE A 203 -12.70 -18.74 0.11
CA ILE A 203 -12.31 -18.94 -1.30
C ILE A 203 -13.01 -17.96 -2.25
N SER A 204 -14.04 -17.25 -1.77
CA SER A 204 -14.93 -16.43 -2.60
C SER A 204 -14.37 -15.04 -2.89
N HIS A 205 -13.52 -14.53 -2.00
CA HIS A 205 -12.90 -13.21 -2.15
C HIS A 205 -11.43 -13.30 -2.60
N PRO A 206 -10.96 -12.38 -3.48
CA PRO A 206 -9.55 -12.25 -3.78
C PRO A 206 -8.73 -11.92 -2.54
N ILE A 207 -7.50 -12.44 -2.49
CA ILE A 207 -6.52 -12.11 -1.45
C ILE A 207 -5.42 -11.27 -2.07
N ALA A 208 -5.10 -10.17 -1.40
CA ALA A 208 -3.99 -9.28 -1.72
C ALA A 208 -2.96 -9.25 -0.57
N THR A 209 -1.77 -8.75 -0.88
CA THR A 209 -0.80 -8.17 0.07
C THR A 209 -0.32 -6.87 -0.55
N THR A 210 0.39 -6.06 0.22
CA THR A 210 1.05 -4.85 -0.32
C THR A 210 2.57 -4.96 -0.30
N ASP A 211 3.22 -4.08 -1.07
CA ASP A 211 4.68 -3.95 -1.13
C ASP A 211 5.09 -2.51 -1.52
N SER A 212 6.34 -2.14 -1.26
CA SER A 212 6.84 -0.81 -1.55
C SER A 212 6.90 -0.52 -3.06
N GLY A 213 6.36 0.63 -3.48
CA GLY A 213 6.34 1.04 -4.88
C GLY A 213 7.72 1.15 -5.52
N GLU A 214 8.65 1.82 -4.84
CA GLU A 214 9.96 2.16 -5.39
C GLU A 214 11.07 1.24 -4.87
N LEU A 215 10.87 0.61 -3.70
CA LEU A 215 11.97 -0.04 -2.95
C LEU A 215 11.95 -1.57 -3.01
N SER A 216 10.87 -2.19 -3.49
CA SER A 216 10.79 -3.65 -3.66
C SER A 216 10.84 -4.06 -5.13
N LEU A 217 11.10 -5.34 -5.43
CA LEU A 217 10.96 -5.98 -6.75
C LEU A 217 9.55 -6.52 -7.05
N TRP A 218 8.62 -6.49 -6.09
CA TRP A 218 7.21 -6.92 -6.19
C TRP A 218 6.95 -8.43 -6.34
N VAL A 219 7.87 -9.18 -6.97
CA VAL A 219 7.68 -10.62 -7.23
C VAL A 219 7.65 -11.45 -5.93
N SER A 220 8.42 -11.07 -4.90
CA SER A 220 8.58 -11.86 -3.66
C SER A 220 7.26 -12.04 -2.90
N ALA A 221 6.50 -10.95 -2.77
CA ALA A 221 5.19 -10.90 -2.13
C ALA A 221 4.06 -11.14 -3.15
N GLY A 222 4.10 -10.49 -4.31
CA GLY A 222 3.04 -10.54 -5.32
C GLY A 222 2.79 -11.93 -5.91
N SER A 223 3.79 -12.81 -5.94
CA SER A 223 3.63 -14.19 -6.41
C SER A 223 2.81 -15.09 -5.47
N LEU A 224 2.52 -14.63 -4.25
CA LEU A 224 1.77 -15.39 -3.24
C LEU A 224 0.27 -15.10 -3.25
N VAL A 225 -0.17 -14.07 -3.98
CA VAL A 225 -1.52 -13.49 -3.86
C VAL A 225 -2.21 -13.34 -5.22
N ASP A 226 -3.51 -13.05 -5.22
CA ASP A 226 -4.25 -12.80 -6.46
C ASP A 226 -3.96 -11.41 -7.02
N ARG A 227 -3.74 -10.44 -6.12
CA ARG A 227 -3.52 -9.02 -6.44
C ARG A 227 -2.42 -8.44 -5.55
N LEU A 228 -1.53 -7.64 -6.11
CA LEU A 228 -0.51 -6.92 -5.33
C LEU A 228 -0.87 -5.43 -5.26
N GLY A 229 -1.04 -4.90 -4.06
CA GLY A 229 -1.10 -3.47 -3.84
C GLY A 229 0.30 -2.88 -3.74
N ILE A 230 0.52 -1.70 -4.30
CA ILE A 230 1.77 -0.95 -4.12
C ILE A 230 1.52 0.38 -3.43
N SER A 231 2.43 0.78 -2.55
CA SER A 231 2.53 2.16 -2.09
C SER A 231 3.16 3.03 -3.16
N THR A 232 2.85 4.32 -3.17
CA THR A 232 3.43 5.31 -4.09
C THR A 232 3.55 6.63 -3.37
N TYR A 233 4.75 6.88 -2.86
CA TYR A 233 5.12 8.11 -2.19
C TYR A 233 6.01 8.94 -3.08
N ARG A 234 5.64 10.22 -3.24
CA ARG A 234 6.31 11.12 -4.17
C ARG A 234 7.18 12.15 -3.47
N VAL A 235 6.88 12.45 -2.22
CA VAL A 235 7.67 13.36 -1.38
C VAL A 235 7.84 12.71 -0.03
N VAL A 236 9.07 12.36 0.30
CA VAL A 236 9.39 11.70 1.57
C VAL A 236 10.47 12.48 2.30
N ARG A 237 10.53 12.26 3.61
CA ARG A 237 11.65 12.67 4.44
C ARG A 237 12.64 11.53 4.52
N THR A 238 13.90 11.79 4.20
CA THR A 238 14.97 10.78 4.29
C THR A 238 15.44 10.61 5.74
N PHE A 239 16.13 9.51 6.03
CA PHE A 239 16.63 9.24 7.38
C PHE A 239 17.64 10.29 7.91
N TRP A 240 18.22 11.11 7.02
CA TRP A 240 19.12 12.21 7.37
C TRP A 240 18.44 13.59 7.34
N GLY A 241 17.11 13.63 7.30
CA GLY A 241 16.31 14.86 7.41
C GLY A 241 16.20 15.67 6.12
N ALA A 242 16.56 15.14 4.94
CA ALA A 242 16.33 15.84 3.67
C ALA A 242 14.94 15.51 3.10
N THR A 243 14.35 16.46 2.37
CA THR A 243 13.17 16.19 1.56
C THR A 243 13.61 15.59 0.23
N TRP A 244 13.08 14.42 -0.11
CA TRP A 244 13.32 13.76 -1.38
C TRP A 244 12.05 13.75 -2.23
N ASP A 245 12.14 14.30 -3.44
CA ASP A 245 11.02 14.44 -4.36
C ASP A 245 11.22 13.49 -5.57
N TYR A 246 10.36 12.48 -5.67
CA TYR A 246 10.31 11.49 -6.76
C TYR A 246 9.58 12.00 -8.01
N THR A 247 9.48 13.32 -8.21
CA THR A 247 8.95 13.94 -9.44
C THR A 247 9.66 13.52 -10.73
N PHE A 248 10.87 12.99 -10.64
CA PHE A 248 11.58 12.44 -11.79
C PHE A 248 11.02 11.11 -12.30
N ILE A 249 10.25 10.36 -11.49
CA ILE A 249 9.64 9.09 -11.92
C ILE A 249 8.48 9.39 -12.90
N PRO A 250 8.55 8.91 -14.16
CA PRO A 250 7.47 9.11 -15.12
C PRO A 250 6.17 8.42 -14.68
N THR A 251 5.03 9.00 -15.04
CA THR A 251 3.70 8.45 -14.69
C THR A 251 3.52 6.99 -15.11
N TYR A 252 3.98 6.61 -16.31
CA TYR A 252 3.87 5.26 -16.84
C TYR A 252 4.83 4.23 -16.19
N TRP A 253 5.78 4.66 -15.36
CA TRP A 253 6.85 3.80 -14.84
C TRP A 253 6.31 2.59 -14.09
N TYR A 254 5.34 2.79 -13.20
CA TYR A 254 4.76 1.72 -12.39
C TYR A 254 3.96 0.71 -13.22
N ALA A 255 3.16 1.17 -14.19
CA ALA A 255 2.41 0.27 -15.08
C ALA A 255 3.35 -0.54 -15.99
N ARG A 256 4.43 0.08 -16.49
CA ARG A 256 5.47 -0.64 -17.25
C ARG A 256 6.19 -1.67 -16.39
N ARG A 257 6.48 -1.33 -15.14
CA ARG A 257 7.05 -2.26 -14.18
C ARG A 257 6.11 -3.43 -13.88
N ALA A 258 4.82 -3.17 -13.71
CA ALA A 258 3.80 -4.21 -13.56
C ALA A 258 3.73 -5.13 -14.79
N ALA A 259 3.85 -4.56 -16.00
CA ALA A 259 3.88 -5.34 -17.24
C ALA A 259 5.07 -6.30 -17.32
N LEU A 260 6.26 -5.90 -16.83
CA LEU A 260 7.45 -6.76 -16.81
C LEU A 260 7.28 -7.98 -15.89
N ILE A 261 6.54 -7.84 -14.78
CA ILE A 261 6.37 -8.91 -13.79
C ILE A 261 5.09 -9.72 -13.94
N ARG A 262 4.26 -9.40 -14.94
CA ARG A 262 2.97 -10.06 -15.22
C ARG A 262 3.02 -11.60 -15.24
N PRO A 263 4.11 -12.26 -15.70
CA PRO A 263 4.20 -13.72 -15.63
C PRO A 263 4.18 -14.29 -14.20
N TRP A 264 4.53 -13.50 -13.19
CA TRP A 264 4.59 -13.92 -11.78
C TRP A 264 3.55 -13.24 -10.88
N VAL A 265 3.10 -12.03 -11.25
CA VAL A 265 2.13 -11.24 -10.48
C VAL A 265 0.97 -10.89 -11.39
N LYS A 266 -0.20 -11.47 -11.11
CA LYS A 266 -1.35 -11.47 -12.02
C LYS A 266 -1.98 -10.08 -12.18
N ASP A 267 -2.12 -9.38 -11.06
CA ASP A 267 -2.74 -8.05 -11.00
C ASP A 267 -2.00 -7.16 -10.01
N VAL A 268 -1.82 -5.89 -10.39
CA VAL A 268 -1.13 -4.88 -9.57
C VAL A 268 -1.99 -3.62 -9.55
N TYR A 269 -2.20 -3.07 -8.36
CA TYR A 269 -2.96 -1.84 -8.15
C TYR A 269 -2.25 -0.92 -7.16
N VAL A 270 -2.68 0.34 -7.07
CA VAL A 270 -2.13 1.28 -6.08
C VAL A 270 -2.99 1.19 -4.82
N SER A 271 -2.44 0.58 -3.77
CA SER A 271 -3.14 0.45 -2.47
C SER A 271 -2.97 1.69 -1.60
N GLU A 272 -1.95 2.49 -1.87
CA GLU A 272 -1.60 3.65 -1.05
C GLU A 272 -0.88 4.70 -1.89
N PHE A 273 -1.60 5.75 -2.28
CA PHE A 273 -1.02 6.89 -2.97
C PHE A 273 -0.96 8.09 -2.04
N GLN A 274 0.24 8.65 -1.85
CA GLN A 274 0.46 9.77 -0.94
C GLN A 274 -0.49 10.92 -1.23
N MET A 275 -1.26 11.34 -0.25
CA MET A 275 -2.08 12.56 -0.31
C MET A 275 -2.04 13.36 0.99
N GLU A 276 -0.97 13.20 1.76
CA GLU A 276 -0.72 13.94 2.98
C GLU A 276 0.78 14.22 3.15
N PRO A 277 1.17 15.15 4.04
CA PRO A 277 2.58 15.46 4.26
C PRO A 277 3.31 14.32 4.98
N TRP A 278 4.54 14.04 4.54
CA TRP A 278 5.47 13.13 5.23
C TRP A 278 6.48 13.94 6.02
N VAL A 279 6.28 14.05 7.34
CA VAL A 279 7.06 14.89 8.26
C VAL A 279 7.78 14.04 9.32
N ASP A 280 8.80 14.60 10.00
CA ASP A 280 9.60 13.87 11.01
C ASP A 280 8.87 13.63 12.33
N SER A 281 7.98 14.56 12.69
CA SER A 281 7.24 14.55 13.96
C SER A 281 5.79 14.16 13.71
N SER A 282 5.02 13.99 14.79
CA SER A 282 3.56 13.88 14.64
C SER A 282 3.00 15.12 13.93
N ILE A 283 1.99 14.92 13.09
CA ILE A 283 1.35 15.99 12.31
C ILE A 283 0.93 17.16 13.22
N GLN A 284 0.40 16.88 14.40
CA GLN A 284 -0.06 17.91 15.33
C GLN A 284 1.06 18.80 15.87
N GLN A 285 2.29 18.28 15.94
CA GLN A 285 3.45 19.01 16.45
C GLN A 285 4.20 19.76 15.34
N THR A 286 3.98 19.40 14.09
CA THR A 286 4.62 20.06 12.94
C THR A 286 3.85 21.33 12.55
N PRO A 287 4.52 22.50 12.43
CA PRO A 287 3.87 23.73 11.98
C PRO A 287 3.16 23.57 10.63
N ILE A 288 1.99 24.19 10.46
CA ILE A 288 1.22 24.12 9.20
C ILE A 288 2.03 24.58 7.98
N ALA A 289 2.89 25.58 8.15
CA ALA A 289 3.78 26.04 7.08
C ALA A 289 4.76 24.95 6.61
N GLU A 290 5.24 24.10 7.53
CA GLU A 290 6.11 22.98 7.19
C GLU A 290 5.31 21.85 6.55
N GLN A 291 4.15 21.50 7.12
CA GLN A 291 3.25 20.52 6.52
C GLN A 291 2.88 20.88 5.08
N THR A 292 2.49 22.12 4.84
CA THR A 292 2.07 22.60 3.51
C THR A 292 3.25 22.78 2.54
N ALA A 293 4.48 22.94 3.04
CA ALA A 293 5.68 22.85 2.20
C ALA A 293 5.90 21.42 1.65
N PHE A 294 5.63 20.40 2.47
CA PHE A 294 5.63 19.00 2.00
C PHE A 294 4.44 18.70 1.11
N PHE A 295 3.24 19.15 1.48
CA PHE A 295 2.01 18.82 0.79
C PHE A 295 1.05 20.01 0.71
N SER A 296 1.16 20.78 -0.37
CA SER A 296 0.31 21.94 -0.68
C SER A 296 -0.92 21.53 -1.49
N PRO A 297 -1.96 22.40 -1.58
CA PRO A 297 -3.11 22.17 -2.45
C PRO A 297 -2.71 21.91 -3.92
N GLU A 298 -1.75 22.68 -4.45
CA GLU A 298 -1.24 22.50 -5.82
C GLU A 298 -0.52 21.16 -5.96
N ARG A 299 0.13 20.67 -4.89
CA ARG A 299 0.75 19.35 -4.90
C ARG A 299 -0.30 18.24 -4.94
N MET A 300 -1.39 18.39 -4.19
CA MET A 300 -2.53 17.46 -4.21
C MET A 300 -3.14 17.35 -5.61
N GLU A 301 -3.36 18.48 -6.30
CA GLU A 301 -3.83 18.49 -7.69
C GLU A 301 -2.85 17.77 -8.63
N ARG A 302 -1.55 18.04 -8.50
CA ARG A 302 -0.51 17.34 -9.28
C ARG A 302 -0.47 15.84 -8.98
N HIS A 303 -0.83 15.43 -7.76
CA HIS A 303 -0.87 14.04 -7.33
C HIS A 303 -2.07 13.31 -7.94
N PHE A 304 -3.25 13.93 -7.95
CA PHE A 304 -4.41 13.39 -8.67
C PHE A 304 -4.15 13.30 -10.19
N ALA A 305 -3.60 14.35 -10.80
CA ALA A 305 -3.25 14.33 -12.21
C ALA A 305 -2.18 13.28 -12.56
N PHE A 306 -1.28 12.98 -11.62
CA PHE A 306 -0.32 11.88 -11.76
C PHE A 306 -1.04 10.53 -11.74
N ALA A 307 -1.92 10.30 -10.75
CA ALA A 307 -2.69 9.06 -10.60
C ALA A 307 -3.52 8.74 -11.85
N GLU A 308 -4.20 9.72 -12.43
CA GLU A 308 -4.95 9.60 -13.69
C GLU A 308 -4.09 9.12 -14.88
N ARG A 309 -2.76 9.27 -14.80
CA ARG A 309 -1.80 8.95 -15.86
C ARG A 309 -0.92 7.75 -15.53
N MET A 310 -1.05 7.16 -14.33
CA MET A 310 -0.21 6.03 -13.92
C MET A 310 -0.41 4.78 -14.78
N GLY A 311 -1.58 4.65 -15.41
CA GLY A 311 -1.94 3.48 -16.21
C GLY A 311 -2.53 2.34 -15.37
N PHE A 312 -2.84 2.58 -14.09
CA PHE A 312 -3.61 1.67 -13.24
C PHE A 312 -5.10 2.00 -13.29
N LYS A 313 -5.92 0.98 -12.99
CA LYS A 313 -7.39 1.07 -12.91
C LYS A 313 -7.86 1.45 -11.51
N ASP A 314 -7.20 0.88 -10.51
CA ASP A 314 -7.58 0.95 -9.10
C ASP A 314 -6.51 1.73 -8.33
N VAL A 315 -6.93 2.82 -7.68
CA VAL A 315 -6.05 3.67 -6.88
C VAL A 315 -6.74 4.02 -5.56
N SER A 316 -6.10 3.66 -4.46
CA SER A 316 -6.48 4.06 -3.10
C SER A 316 -5.55 5.15 -2.59
N PHE A 317 -6.13 6.27 -2.15
CA PHE A 317 -5.40 7.43 -1.65
C PHE A 317 -5.21 7.38 -0.12
N TRP A 318 -4.11 7.96 0.36
CA TRP A 318 -3.76 8.00 1.78
C TRP A 318 -3.70 9.45 2.28
N GLY A 319 -4.59 9.84 3.20
CA GLY A 319 -4.60 11.19 3.77
C GLY A 319 -5.97 11.78 4.11
N ILE A 320 -7.07 11.02 4.05
CA ILE A 320 -8.42 11.57 4.21
C ILE A 320 -8.66 12.21 5.59
N GLU A 321 -8.08 11.62 6.63
CA GLU A 321 -8.11 12.14 8.00
C GLU A 321 -7.41 13.49 8.08
N TRP A 322 -6.28 13.64 7.39
CA TRP A 322 -5.53 14.89 7.34
C TRP A 322 -6.30 15.99 6.58
N TRP A 323 -6.94 15.67 5.44
CA TRP A 323 -7.77 16.65 4.72
C TRP A 323 -8.91 17.17 5.60
N TRP A 324 -9.59 16.26 6.33
CA TRP A 324 -10.65 16.65 7.26
C TRP A 324 -10.11 17.47 8.42
N TRP A 325 -8.95 17.11 8.97
CA TRP A 325 -8.28 17.86 10.03
C TRP A 325 -7.93 19.29 9.59
N MET A 326 -7.36 19.46 8.39
CA MET A 326 -7.10 20.79 7.83
C MET A 326 -8.38 21.62 7.75
N LYS A 327 -9.50 21.01 7.32
CA LYS A 327 -10.80 21.67 7.24
C LYS A 327 -11.33 22.09 8.61
N VAL A 328 -11.43 21.17 9.57
CA VAL A 328 -12.18 21.42 10.83
C VAL A 328 -11.35 21.98 11.98
N LYS A 329 -10.02 21.76 11.98
CA LYS A 329 -9.12 22.27 13.04
C LYS A 329 -8.28 23.46 12.58
N GLN A 330 -7.91 23.52 11.29
CA GLN A 330 -7.06 24.60 10.76
C GLN A 330 -7.84 25.62 9.92
N GLY A 331 -9.12 25.38 9.62
CA GLY A 331 -9.95 26.27 8.82
C GLY A 331 -9.54 26.34 7.35
N ASP A 332 -8.77 25.37 6.86
CA ASP A 332 -8.32 25.27 5.47
C ASP A 332 -9.03 24.10 4.79
N ASP A 333 -10.15 24.39 4.12
CA ASP A 333 -10.98 23.40 3.44
C ASP A 333 -10.51 23.06 2.02
N ARG A 334 -9.46 23.73 1.50
CA ARG A 334 -9.01 23.58 0.12
C ARG A 334 -8.69 22.13 -0.25
N PHE A 335 -8.03 21.39 0.64
CA PHE A 335 -7.72 19.97 0.43
C PHE A 335 -8.99 19.12 0.28
N TRP A 336 -10.00 19.39 1.10
CA TRP A 336 -11.27 18.70 1.05
C TRP A 336 -12.04 19.01 -0.24
N GLU A 337 -12.07 20.28 -0.66
CA GLU A 337 -12.75 20.68 -1.90
C GLU A 337 -12.05 20.14 -3.16
N ILE A 338 -10.71 20.09 -3.16
CA ILE A 338 -9.95 19.43 -4.24
C ILE A 338 -10.29 17.93 -4.30
N ALA A 339 -10.30 17.24 -3.15
CA ALA A 339 -10.71 15.83 -3.08
C ALA A 339 -12.15 15.65 -3.58
N LYS A 340 -13.08 16.51 -3.17
CA LYS A 340 -14.49 16.46 -3.58
C LYS A 340 -14.65 16.63 -5.09
N ALA A 341 -13.96 17.60 -5.68
CA ALA A 341 -13.94 17.79 -7.13
C ALA A 341 -13.38 16.56 -7.86
N PHE A 342 -12.32 15.94 -7.32
CA PHE A 342 -11.76 14.72 -7.87
C PHE A 342 -12.76 13.55 -7.80
N PHE A 343 -13.24 13.19 -6.62
CA PHE A 343 -14.16 12.05 -6.45
C PHE A 343 -15.51 12.26 -7.14
N THR A 344 -15.97 13.50 -7.33
CA THR A 344 -17.18 13.76 -8.14
C THR A 344 -16.98 13.37 -9.61
N ARG A 345 -15.79 13.63 -10.19
CA ARG A 345 -15.48 13.23 -11.58
C ARG A 345 -15.25 11.72 -11.74
N HIS A 346 -14.75 11.08 -10.68
CA HIS A 346 -14.36 9.66 -10.68
C HIS A 346 -15.31 8.72 -9.95
N GLY A 347 -16.37 9.25 -9.32
CA GLY A 347 -17.36 8.48 -8.58
C GLY A 347 -18.16 7.53 -9.48
N PRO A 348 -18.98 6.65 -8.91
CA PRO A 348 -19.79 5.73 -9.71
C PRO A 348 -20.62 6.54 -10.72
N VAL A 349 -20.51 6.18 -12.01
CA VAL A 349 -21.43 6.72 -13.02
C VAL A 349 -22.79 6.18 -12.63
N SER A 350 -23.73 7.06 -12.31
CA SER A 350 -25.12 6.63 -12.13
C SER A 350 -25.57 5.92 -13.43
N PRO A 351 -26.18 4.72 -13.34
CA PRO A 351 -26.59 3.95 -14.51
C PRO A 351 -27.38 4.74 -15.54
#